data_AF-A0A850A6Y2-F1
#
_entry.id   AF-A0A850A6Y2-F1
#
_cell.length_a   1.000
_cell.length_b   1.000
_cell.length_c   1.000
_cell.angle_alpha   90.00
_cell.angle_beta   90.00
_cell.angle_gamma   90.00
#
_symmetry.space_group_name_H-M   'P 1'
#
loop_
_entity.id
_entity.type
_entity.pdbx_description
1 polymer ?
#
loop_
_entity_poly.entity_id
_entity_poly.type
_entity_poly.pdbx_seq_one_letter_code
_entity_poly.pdbx_strand_id
1 'polypeptide(L)'
;MIAFLISERTVIALILINTLVLFLDEFPNVHSFTRGVLFWIDYACMIYFLLEATLKIRLHGFRGYWAVAWNRFDFIVVLLSMPSLLAPLMNVHAFAIFLVLRVGRLFRFFRIFHFIPNANKIFAGVGRSLRASVGIFAALFILNFSLAMGGTMLFAGIAPEHFGDPLRSAYSLFKVFTVEGWYEIPDALAEKGISASMIGVVRGYFIISVLTGGILGLSLANAIFVDEMTVDNTLTVEKMVGDLHREMNRLHAAMRQEQTAAWEQLQAELKRVQELMEKMKGGRG
;
A
#
# COMPACT_ATOMS: atom_id res chain seq x y z
N MET A 1 0.49 -10.63 -36.04
CA MET A 1 1.84 -10.78 -35.47
C MET A 1 2.10 -9.79 -34.33
N ILE A 2 2.00 -8.46 -34.55
CA ILE A 2 2.25 -7.44 -33.51
C ILE A 2 1.31 -7.58 -32.31
N ALA A 3 0.02 -7.87 -32.53
CA ALA A 3 -0.95 -8.06 -31.44
C ALA A 3 -0.64 -9.28 -30.53
N PHE A 4 0.01 -10.33 -31.07
CA PHE A 4 0.41 -11.49 -30.29
C PHE A 4 1.63 -11.20 -29.39
N LEU A 5 2.57 -10.39 -29.90
CA LEU A 5 3.76 -9.93 -29.18
C LEU A 5 3.45 -8.93 -28.05
N ILE A 6 2.27 -8.32 -28.05
CA ILE A 6 1.85 -7.36 -27.00
C ILE A 6 0.73 -7.97 -26.15
N SER A 7 0.31 -9.20 -26.45
CA SER A 7 -0.73 -9.89 -25.68
C SER A 7 -0.32 -10.03 -24.22
N GLU A 8 -1.22 -9.62 -23.31
CA GLU A 8 -1.00 -9.67 -21.87
C GLU A 8 -0.58 -11.05 -21.40
N ARG A 9 -1.19 -12.11 -21.97
CA ARG A 9 -0.86 -13.51 -21.64
C ARG A 9 0.59 -13.86 -21.97
N THR A 10 1.09 -13.41 -23.12
CA THR A 10 2.47 -13.65 -23.56
C THR A 10 3.45 -12.90 -22.66
N VAL A 11 3.14 -11.64 -22.34
CA VAL A 11 3.99 -10.81 -21.48
C VAL A 11 4.05 -11.39 -20.06
N ILE A 12 2.92 -11.79 -19.48
CA ILE A 12 2.86 -12.45 -18.17
C ILE A 12 3.66 -13.76 -18.19
N ALA A 13 3.45 -14.61 -19.20
CA ALA A 13 4.18 -15.87 -19.31
C ALA A 13 5.70 -15.65 -19.35
N LEU A 14 6.17 -14.65 -20.11
CA LEU A 14 7.58 -14.31 -20.19
C LEU A 14 8.13 -13.70 -18.90
N ILE A 15 7.33 -12.92 -18.15
CA ILE A 15 7.71 -12.45 -16.81
C ILE A 15 7.90 -13.65 -15.87
N LEU A 16 6.96 -14.61 -15.88
CA LEU A 16 7.04 -15.81 -15.05
C LEU A 16 8.24 -16.69 -15.42
N ILE A 17 8.48 -16.92 -16.71
CA ILE A 17 9.65 -17.66 -17.19
C ILE A 17 10.93 -16.94 -16.76
N ASN A 18 11.03 -15.63 -16.96
CA ASN A 18 12.20 -14.85 -16.54
C ASN A 18 12.43 -14.92 -15.03
N THR A 19 11.35 -14.92 -14.25
CA THR A 19 11.39 -15.07 -12.80
C THR A 19 11.91 -16.42 -12.37
N LEU A 20 11.39 -17.50 -12.97
CA LEU A 20 11.85 -18.85 -12.69
C LEU A 20 13.32 -19.04 -13.07
N VAL A 21 13.74 -18.48 -14.20
CA VAL A 21 15.14 -18.52 -14.64
C VAL A 21 16.07 -17.84 -13.63
N LEU A 22 15.71 -16.64 -13.16
CA LEU A 22 16.48 -15.92 -12.14
C LEU A 22 16.52 -16.69 -10.81
N PHE A 23 15.41 -17.29 -10.40
CA PHE A 23 15.35 -18.10 -9.19
C PHE A 23 16.25 -19.35 -9.30
N LEU A 24 16.25 -20.02 -10.46
CA LEU A 24 17.07 -21.20 -10.69
C LEU A 24 18.56 -20.88 -10.76
N ASP A 25 18.95 -19.73 -11.33
CA ASP A 25 20.36 -19.34 -11.49
C ASP A 25 21.09 -19.14 -10.15
N GLU A 26 20.35 -18.77 -9.09
CA GLU A 26 20.93 -18.52 -7.76
C GLU A 26 21.26 -19.80 -6.97
N PHE A 27 20.82 -20.99 -7.43
CA PHE A 27 21.21 -22.23 -6.76
C PHE A 27 22.70 -22.53 -6.97
N PRO A 28 23.45 -22.86 -5.90
CA PRO A 28 24.91 -23.07 -5.99
C PRO A 28 25.29 -24.31 -6.82
N ASN A 29 24.39 -25.30 -6.93
CA ASN A 29 24.65 -26.60 -7.56
C ASN A 29 24.14 -26.72 -9.00
N VAL A 30 23.88 -25.60 -9.68
CA VAL A 30 23.46 -25.62 -11.09
C VAL A 30 24.65 -25.96 -11.98
N HIS A 31 24.51 -27.02 -12.79
CA HIS A 31 25.55 -27.47 -13.72
C HIS A 31 25.93 -26.34 -14.70
N SER A 32 27.19 -26.30 -15.17
CA SER A 32 27.69 -25.24 -16.05
C SER A 32 26.88 -25.12 -17.34
N PHE A 33 26.43 -26.25 -17.90
CA PHE A 33 25.56 -26.30 -19.07
C PHE A 33 24.18 -25.67 -18.80
N THR A 34 23.53 -26.01 -17.69
CA THR A 34 22.21 -25.47 -17.34
C THR A 34 22.29 -23.97 -17.05
N ARG A 35 23.38 -23.49 -16.45
CA ARG A 35 23.62 -22.05 -16.27
C ARG A 35 23.74 -21.31 -17.60
N GLY A 36 24.40 -21.90 -18.59
CA GLY A 36 24.48 -21.34 -19.95
C GLY A 36 23.10 -21.21 -20.61
N VAL A 37 22.26 -22.23 -20.48
CA VAL A 37 20.88 -22.20 -21.01
C VAL A 37 20.05 -21.12 -20.30
N LEU A 38 20.12 -21.04 -18.97
CA LEU A 38 19.42 -20.03 -18.18
C LEU A 38 19.82 -18.61 -18.59
N PHE A 39 21.12 -18.37 -18.82
CA PHE A 39 21.61 -17.09 -19.33
C PHE A 39 20.99 -16.71 -20.67
N TRP A 40 20.92 -17.64 -21.62
CA TRP A 40 20.32 -17.38 -22.93
C TRP A 40 18.81 -17.11 -22.85
N ILE A 41 18.09 -17.80 -21.97
CA ILE A 41 16.67 -17.55 -21.75
C ILE A 41 16.45 -16.17 -21.11
N ASP A 42 17.23 -15.80 -20.10
CA ASP A 42 17.19 -14.46 -19.48
C ASP A 42 17.47 -13.37 -20.53
N TYR A 43 18.50 -13.57 -21.33
CA TYR A 43 18.89 -12.67 -22.41
C TYR A 43 17.75 -12.52 -23.45
N ALA A 44 17.14 -13.62 -23.88
CA ALA A 44 16.02 -13.60 -24.82
C ALA A 44 14.79 -12.87 -24.26
N CYS A 45 14.45 -13.09 -22.99
CA CYS A 45 13.37 -12.37 -22.31
C CYS A 45 13.65 -10.86 -22.27
N MET A 46 14.88 -10.47 -21.96
CA MET A 46 15.29 -9.06 -21.92
C MET A 46 15.16 -8.39 -23.28
N ILE A 47 15.62 -9.05 -24.36
CA ILE A 47 15.44 -8.54 -25.73
C ILE A 47 13.96 -8.44 -26.09
N TYR A 48 13.15 -9.43 -25.73
CA TYR A 48 11.70 -9.36 -25.94
C TYR A 48 11.09 -8.13 -25.26
N PHE A 49 11.41 -7.86 -24.00
CA PHE A 49 10.86 -6.70 -23.29
C PHE A 49 11.33 -5.37 -23.86
N LEU A 50 12.56 -5.30 -24.37
CA LEU A 50 13.05 -4.13 -25.09
C LEU A 50 12.24 -3.89 -26.38
N LEU A 51 11.99 -4.94 -27.15
CA LEU A 51 11.19 -4.87 -28.37
C LEU A 51 9.75 -4.49 -28.06
N GLU A 52 9.16 -5.08 -27.03
CA GLU A 52 7.81 -4.79 -26.55
C GLU A 52 7.66 -3.30 -26.16
N ALA A 53 8.60 -2.75 -25.39
CA ALA A 53 8.60 -1.34 -25.01
C ALA A 53 8.73 -0.43 -26.24
N THR A 54 9.63 -0.78 -27.17
CA THR A 54 9.83 -0.04 -28.43
C THR A 54 8.57 -0.04 -29.30
N LEU A 55 7.90 -1.20 -29.42
CA LEU A 55 6.65 -1.33 -30.16
C LEU A 55 5.52 -0.51 -29.50
N LYS A 56 5.38 -0.58 -28.17
CA LYS A 56 4.39 0.24 -27.44
C LYS A 56 4.62 1.73 -27.63
N ILE A 57 5.88 2.20 -27.66
CA ILE A 57 6.22 3.61 -27.92
C ILE A 57 5.83 4.00 -29.36
N ARG A 58 6.08 3.13 -30.34
CA ARG A 58 5.70 3.40 -31.74
C ARG A 58 4.19 3.43 -31.95
N LEU A 59 3.43 2.57 -31.27
CA LEU A 59 1.97 2.47 -31.41
C LEU A 59 1.22 3.61 -30.71
N HIS A 60 1.59 3.93 -29.46
CA HIS A 60 0.90 4.98 -28.68
C HIS A 60 1.51 6.37 -28.88
N GLY A 61 2.63 6.47 -29.60
CA GLY A 61 3.46 7.67 -29.65
C GLY A 61 4.19 7.92 -28.33
N PHE A 62 5.23 8.77 -28.37
CA PHE A 62 6.03 9.08 -27.19
C PHE A 62 5.17 9.66 -26.05
N ARG A 63 4.33 10.67 -26.34
CA ARG A 63 3.47 11.28 -25.31
C ARG A 63 2.45 10.30 -24.73
N GLY A 64 1.86 9.43 -25.54
CA GLY A 64 0.89 8.43 -25.07
C GLY A 64 1.51 7.35 -24.18
N TYR A 65 2.72 6.88 -24.53
CA TYR A 65 3.44 5.90 -23.71
C TYR A 65 3.80 6.46 -22.33
N TRP A 66 4.34 7.68 -22.28
CA TRP A 66 4.77 8.31 -21.03
C TRP A 66 3.63 8.80 -20.13
N ALA A 67 2.41 8.95 -20.67
CA ALA A 67 1.23 9.27 -19.86
C ALA A 67 0.83 8.12 -18.92
N VAL A 68 1.10 6.87 -19.30
CA VAL A 68 0.73 5.68 -18.52
C VAL A 68 1.82 5.36 -17.49
N ALA A 69 1.48 5.37 -16.20
CA ALA A 69 2.42 5.10 -15.10
C ALA A 69 3.12 3.72 -15.22
N TRP A 70 2.37 2.68 -15.56
CA TRP A 70 2.90 1.32 -15.70
C TRP A 70 3.88 1.17 -16.86
N ASN A 71 3.61 1.82 -18.00
CA ASN A 71 4.55 1.84 -19.12
C ASN A 71 5.88 2.52 -18.73
N ARG A 72 5.83 3.62 -17.96
CA ARG A 72 7.04 4.27 -17.43
C ARG A 72 7.82 3.33 -16.51
N PHE A 73 7.14 2.62 -15.61
CA PHE A 73 7.75 1.64 -14.73
C PHE A 73 8.44 0.52 -15.52
N ASP A 74 7.73 -0.09 -16.48
CA ASP A 74 8.27 -1.16 -17.33
C ASP A 74 9.53 -0.71 -18.08
N PHE A 75 9.52 0.52 -18.62
CA PHE A 75 10.66 1.13 -19.29
C PHE A 75 11.86 1.32 -18.35
N ILE A 76 11.65 1.82 -17.13
CA ILE A 76 12.71 1.96 -16.12
C ILE A 76 13.33 0.59 -15.81
N VAL A 77 12.51 -0.46 -15.68
CA VAL A 77 13.01 -1.82 -15.44
C VAL A 77 13.80 -2.36 -16.63
N VAL A 78 13.40 -2.05 -17.88
CA VAL A 78 14.21 -2.39 -19.08
C VAL A 78 15.54 -1.64 -18.99
N LEU A 79 15.52 -0.36 -18.66
CA LEU A 79 16.73 0.47 -18.57
C LEU A 79 17.70 -0.02 -17.49
N LEU A 80 17.21 -0.36 -16.30
CA LEU A 80 18.02 -0.95 -15.21
C LEU A 80 18.62 -2.30 -15.59
N SER A 81 17.99 -3.00 -16.54
CA SER A 81 18.46 -4.28 -17.04
C SER A 81 19.49 -4.16 -18.16
N MET A 82 19.59 -3.01 -18.85
CA MET A 82 20.53 -2.80 -19.96
C MET A 82 22.00 -3.02 -19.61
N PRO A 83 22.50 -2.56 -18.45
CA PRO A 83 23.90 -2.83 -18.08
C PRO A 83 24.25 -4.31 -17.99
N SER A 84 23.27 -5.19 -17.70
CA SER A 84 23.52 -6.63 -17.73
C SER A 84 23.72 -7.20 -19.15
N LEU A 85 23.18 -6.56 -20.18
CA LEU A 85 23.45 -6.90 -21.59
C LEU A 85 24.86 -6.48 -22.00
N LEU A 86 25.35 -5.37 -21.44
CA LEU A 86 26.67 -4.83 -21.73
C LEU A 86 27.77 -5.46 -20.87
N ALA A 87 27.42 -6.20 -19.82
CA ALA A 87 28.37 -6.86 -18.92
C ALA A 87 29.40 -7.78 -19.62
N PRO A 88 29.05 -8.57 -20.65
CA PRO A 88 30.03 -9.35 -21.40
C PRO A 88 30.96 -8.49 -22.28
N LEU A 89 30.55 -7.25 -22.60
CA LEU A 89 31.27 -6.33 -23.49
C LEU A 89 32.11 -5.31 -22.72
N MET A 90 31.76 -5.04 -21.46
CA MET A 90 32.39 -4.03 -20.62
C MET A 90 33.32 -4.69 -19.61
N ASN A 91 34.61 -4.42 -19.71
CA ASN A 91 35.64 -4.86 -18.77
C ASN A 91 35.65 -3.97 -17.51
N VAL A 92 34.49 -3.82 -16.86
CA VAL A 92 34.31 -2.90 -15.72
C VAL A 92 34.49 -3.62 -14.40
N HIS A 93 35.64 -3.37 -13.76
CA HIS A 93 36.03 -3.85 -12.43
C HIS A 93 35.24 -3.23 -11.26
N ALA A 94 34.11 -2.54 -11.51
CA ALA A 94 33.30 -1.91 -10.47
C ALA A 94 32.35 -2.92 -9.80
N PHE A 95 32.89 -3.75 -8.90
CA PHE A 95 32.17 -4.85 -8.24
C PHE A 95 30.87 -4.41 -7.54
N ALA A 96 30.86 -3.24 -6.88
CA ALA A 96 29.69 -2.75 -6.15
C ALA A 96 28.53 -2.32 -7.07
N ILE A 97 28.82 -1.57 -8.13
CA ILE A 97 27.81 -1.13 -9.10
C ILE A 97 27.24 -2.34 -9.84
N PHE A 98 28.10 -3.30 -10.17
CA PHE A 98 27.68 -4.54 -10.83
C PHE A 98 26.74 -5.38 -9.96
N LEU A 99 27.01 -5.47 -8.65
CA LEU A 99 26.13 -6.17 -7.70
C LEU A 99 24.75 -5.48 -7.61
N VAL A 100 24.71 -4.15 -7.51
CA VAL A 100 23.46 -3.39 -7.48
C VAL A 100 22.66 -3.59 -8.77
N LEU A 101 23.31 -3.58 -9.93
CA LEU A 101 22.67 -3.83 -11.22
C LEU A 101 22.18 -5.28 -11.38
N ARG A 102 22.87 -6.24 -10.75
CA ARG A 102 22.41 -7.64 -10.66
C ARG A 102 21.13 -7.74 -9.83
N VAL A 103 21.10 -7.12 -8.65
CA VAL A 103 19.88 -7.05 -7.81
C VAL A 103 18.77 -6.28 -8.53
N GLY A 104 19.12 -5.30 -9.36
CA GLY A 104 18.17 -4.54 -10.17
C GLY A 104 17.32 -5.40 -11.12
N ARG A 105 17.77 -6.60 -11.48
CA ARG A 105 16.99 -7.54 -12.30
C ARG A 105 15.74 -8.06 -11.57
N LEU A 106 15.76 -8.08 -10.24
CA LEU A 106 14.60 -8.49 -9.42
C LEU A 106 13.43 -7.52 -9.57
N PHE A 107 13.67 -6.26 -9.98
CA PHE A 107 12.58 -5.32 -10.26
C PHE A 107 11.66 -5.78 -11.40
N ARG A 108 12.12 -6.71 -12.25
CA ARG A 108 11.28 -7.33 -13.30
C ARG A 108 10.09 -8.09 -12.73
N PHE A 109 10.18 -8.62 -11.51
CA PHE A 109 9.06 -9.30 -10.85
C PHE A 109 7.88 -8.37 -10.63
N PHE A 110 8.16 -7.11 -10.29
CA PHE A 110 7.12 -6.11 -10.06
C PHE A 110 6.34 -5.72 -11.31
N ARG A 111 6.80 -6.08 -12.53
CA ARG A 111 6.00 -5.88 -13.75
C ARG A 111 4.67 -6.63 -13.71
N ILE A 112 4.58 -7.69 -12.92
CA ILE A 112 3.31 -8.41 -12.73
C ILE A 112 2.21 -7.49 -12.19
N PHE A 113 2.57 -6.42 -11.46
CA PHE A 113 1.61 -5.44 -10.96
C PHE A 113 0.90 -4.63 -12.05
N HIS A 114 1.50 -4.49 -13.24
CA HIS A 114 0.83 -3.89 -14.40
C HIS A 114 -0.50 -4.62 -14.68
N PHE A 115 -0.52 -5.94 -14.53
CA PHE A 115 -1.66 -6.79 -14.88
C PHE A 115 -2.68 -6.93 -13.74
N ILE A 116 -2.44 -6.33 -12.57
CA ILE A 116 -3.41 -6.33 -11.49
C ILE A 116 -4.56 -5.38 -11.85
N PRO A 117 -5.82 -5.87 -11.90
CA PRO A 117 -6.97 -5.01 -12.16
C PRO A 117 -7.05 -3.89 -11.12
N ASN A 118 -7.25 -2.65 -11.58
CA ASN A 118 -7.32 -1.48 -10.71
C ASN A 118 -6.05 -1.22 -9.87
N ALA A 119 -4.87 -1.71 -10.25
CA ALA A 119 -3.62 -1.49 -9.53
C ALA A 119 -3.39 0.00 -9.18
N ASN A 120 -3.66 0.91 -10.12
CA ASN A 120 -3.56 2.36 -9.88
C ASN A 120 -4.41 2.83 -8.69
N LYS A 121 -5.63 2.29 -8.52
CA LYS A 121 -6.50 2.63 -7.38
C LYS A 121 -5.95 2.07 -6.08
N ILE A 122 -5.42 0.85 -6.11
CA ILE A 122 -4.80 0.20 -4.94
C ILE A 122 -3.60 1.03 -4.47
N PHE A 123 -2.64 1.32 -5.37
CA PHE A 123 -1.46 2.12 -5.02
C PHE A 123 -1.79 3.56 -4.67
N ALA A 124 -2.81 4.17 -5.28
CA ALA A 124 -3.30 5.48 -4.88
C ALA A 124 -3.91 5.47 -3.47
N GLY A 125 -4.65 4.42 -3.12
CA GLY A 125 -5.19 4.19 -1.78
C GLY A 125 -4.08 4.06 -0.74
N VAL A 126 -3.10 3.19 -1.00
CA VAL A 126 -1.90 3.02 -0.15
C VAL A 126 -1.12 4.33 -0.03
N GLY A 127 -0.95 5.07 -1.12
CA GLY A 127 -0.26 6.36 -1.10
C GLY A 127 -1.00 7.44 -0.31
N ARG A 128 -2.33 7.41 -0.26
CA ARG A 128 -3.13 8.29 0.61
C ARG A 128 -3.00 7.90 2.08
N SER A 129 -3.15 6.62 2.41
CA SER A 129 -3.02 6.16 3.80
C SER A 129 -1.62 6.41 4.36
N LEU A 130 -0.57 6.15 3.56
CA LEU A 130 0.79 6.49 3.95
C LEU A 130 0.96 7.99 4.20
N ARG A 131 0.42 8.86 3.33
CA ARG A 131 0.49 10.32 3.51
C ARG A 131 -0.19 10.80 4.79
N ALA A 132 -1.36 10.25 5.12
CA ALA A 132 -2.05 10.57 6.36
C ALA A 132 -1.25 10.12 7.60
N SER A 133 -0.62 8.94 7.52
CA SER A 133 0.19 8.40 8.61
C SER A 133 1.61 9.00 8.73
N VAL A 134 2.04 9.88 7.82
CA VAL A 134 3.40 10.49 7.84
C VAL A 134 3.69 11.14 9.19
N GLY A 135 2.73 11.85 9.79
CA GLY A 135 2.92 12.51 11.08
C GLY A 135 3.25 11.54 12.20
N ILE A 136 2.60 10.37 12.23
CA ILE A 136 2.82 9.35 13.26
C ILE A 136 4.14 8.63 13.02
N PHE A 137 4.45 8.27 11.77
CA PHE A 137 5.73 7.66 11.45
C PHE A 137 6.89 8.62 11.78
N ALA A 138 6.72 9.92 11.55
CA ALA A 138 7.69 10.93 11.97
C ALA A 138 7.80 10.99 13.51
N ALA A 139 6.68 10.96 14.24
CA ALA A 139 6.70 10.92 15.70
C ALA A 139 7.40 9.66 16.26
N LEU A 140 7.12 8.48 15.69
CA LEU A 140 7.78 7.23 16.05
C LEU A 140 9.27 7.23 15.72
N PHE A 141 9.65 7.84 14.58
CA PHE A 141 11.04 8.02 14.22
C PHE A 141 11.75 8.95 15.22
N ILE A 142 11.14 10.07 15.59
CA ILE A 142 11.70 11.00 16.60
C ILE A 142 11.80 10.32 17.97
N LEU A 143 10.80 9.52 18.36
CA LEU A 143 10.82 8.75 19.59
C LEU A 143 11.96 7.72 19.56
N ASN A 144 12.09 6.94 18.48
CA ASN A 144 13.17 5.97 18.31
C ASN A 144 14.54 6.65 18.36
N PHE A 145 14.70 7.79 17.68
CA PHE A 145 15.93 8.57 17.70
C PHE A 145 16.27 9.10 19.09
N SER A 146 15.28 9.63 19.81
CA SER A 146 15.46 10.16 21.17
C SER A 146 15.85 9.05 22.14
N LEU A 147 15.17 7.89 22.06
CA LEU A 147 15.54 6.72 22.84
C LEU A 147 16.94 6.23 22.43
N ALA A 148 17.27 6.13 21.14
CA ALA A 148 18.59 5.68 20.67
C ALA A 148 19.75 6.52 21.21
N MET A 149 19.58 7.84 21.22
CA MET A 149 20.54 8.76 21.84
C MET A 149 20.67 8.47 23.34
N GLY A 150 19.54 8.32 24.05
CA GLY A 150 19.53 7.95 25.47
C GLY A 150 20.19 6.59 25.74
N GLY A 151 19.90 5.56 24.95
CA GLY A 151 20.49 4.23 25.07
C GLY A 151 21.99 4.25 24.83
N THR A 152 22.46 5.03 23.86
CA THR A 152 23.90 5.25 23.63
C THR A 152 24.56 5.88 24.85
N MET A 153 23.98 6.97 25.37
CA MET A 153 24.54 7.69 26.52
C MET A 153 24.53 6.86 27.81
N LEU A 154 23.52 6.01 28.00
CA LEU A 154 23.35 5.22 29.22
C LEU A 154 24.08 3.87 29.17
N PHE A 155 24.16 3.23 28.00
CA PHE A 155 24.51 1.81 27.88
C PHE A 155 25.71 1.52 26.96
N ALA A 156 26.33 2.52 26.31
CA ALA A 156 27.51 2.29 25.47
C ALA A 156 28.65 1.57 26.20
N GLY A 157 28.84 1.83 27.50
CA GLY A 157 29.91 1.22 28.30
C GLY A 157 29.66 -0.24 28.72
N ILE A 158 28.40 -0.69 28.75
CA ILE A 158 28.03 -2.07 29.16
C ILE A 158 27.61 -2.96 27.98
N ALA A 159 27.11 -2.36 26.90
CA ALA A 159 26.58 -3.06 25.74
C ALA A 159 26.99 -2.39 24.42
N PRO A 160 28.29 -2.23 24.12
CA PRO A 160 28.77 -1.50 22.95
C PRO A 160 28.33 -2.10 21.61
N GLU A 161 28.08 -3.41 21.54
CA GLU A 161 27.56 -4.07 20.34
C GLU A 161 26.16 -3.56 19.93
N HIS A 162 25.35 -3.18 20.92
CA HIS A 162 23.98 -2.71 20.71
C HIS A 162 23.85 -1.18 20.81
N PHE A 163 24.65 -0.55 21.68
CA PHE A 163 24.52 0.86 22.04
C PHE A 163 25.81 1.67 21.86
N GLY A 164 26.82 1.15 21.14
CA GLY A 164 28.11 1.82 20.99
C GLY A 164 28.08 3.10 20.18
N ASP A 165 27.10 3.26 19.29
CA ASP A 165 26.86 4.48 18.52
C ASP A 165 25.35 4.69 18.28
N PRO A 166 24.91 5.93 17.95
CA PRO A 166 23.49 6.23 17.79
C PRO A 166 22.77 5.39 16.74
N LEU A 167 23.45 4.97 15.66
CA LEU A 167 22.82 4.17 14.60
C LEU A 167 22.61 2.72 15.04
N ARG A 168 23.59 2.13 15.74
CA ARG A 168 23.43 0.80 16.36
C ARG A 168 22.32 0.81 17.41
N SER A 169 22.28 1.86 18.23
CA SER A 169 21.22 2.05 19.23
C SER A 169 19.84 2.16 18.56
N ALA A 170 19.72 2.94 17.49
CA ALA A 170 18.48 3.08 16.74
C ALA A 170 18.02 1.75 16.15
N TYR A 171 18.92 0.96 15.56
CA TYR A 171 18.62 -0.38 15.05
C TYR A 171 18.17 -1.32 16.17
N SER A 172 18.89 -1.33 17.30
CA SER A 172 18.54 -2.17 18.46
C SER A 172 17.15 -1.82 19.01
N LEU A 173 16.83 -0.53 19.13
CA LEU A 173 15.51 -0.09 19.60
C LEU A 173 14.41 -0.25 18.56
N PHE A 174 14.74 -0.18 17.27
CA PHE A 174 13.80 -0.49 16.23
C PHE A 174 13.33 -1.95 16.32
N LYS A 175 14.23 -2.90 16.63
CA LYS A 175 13.84 -4.29 16.94
C LYS A 175 12.94 -4.37 18.18
N VAL A 176 13.28 -3.64 19.25
CA VAL A 176 12.45 -3.59 20.47
C VAL A 176 11.03 -3.07 20.17
N PHE A 177 10.90 -2.11 19.26
CA PHE A 177 9.60 -1.56 18.85
C PHE A 177 8.71 -2.57 18.13
N THR A 178 9.25 -3.61 17.48
CA THR A 178 8.42 -4.67 16.89
C THR A 178 7.84 -5.61 17.95
N VAL A 179 8.16 -5.40 19.24
CA VAL A 179 7.73 -6.21 20.40
C VAL A 179 8.28 -7.65 20.33
N GLU A 180 9.23 -7.91 19.43
CA GLU A 180 9.91 -9.20 19.31
C GLU A 180 11.31 -9.14 19.93
N GLY A 181 11.66 -10.15 20.73
CA GLY A 181 13.01 -10.30 21.30
C GLY A 181 13.45 -9.14 22.22
N TRP A 182 12.52 -8.31 22.71
CA TRP A 182 12.86 -7.12 23.51
C TRP A 182 13.52 -7.45 24.85
N TYR A 183 13.37 -8.67 25.35
CA TYR A 183 13.98 -9.15 26.59
C TYR A 183 15.41 -9.67 26.40
N GLU A 184 15.83 -9.98 25.16
CA GLU A 184 17.11 -10.66 24.89
C GLU A 184 18.32 -9.84 25.33
N ILE A 185 18.34 -8.53 25.03
CA ILE A 185 19.46 -7.66 25.41
C ILE A 185 19.55 -7.49 26.93
N PRO A 186 18.46 -7.15 27.65
CA PRO A 186 18.47 -7.12 29.11
C PRO A 186 18.89 -8.43 29.77
N ASP A 187 18.43 -9.58 29.27
CA ASP A 187 18.73 -10.88 29.88
C ASP A 187 20.17 -11.32 29.60
N ALA A 188 20.67 -11.12 28.37
CA ALA A 188 22.08 -11.35 28.05
C ALA A 188 23.03 -10.47 28.89
N LEU A 189 22.60 -9.25 29.24
CA LEU A 189 23.33 -8.36 30.14
C LEU A 189 23.30 -8.85 31.59
N ALA A 190 22.21 -9.44 32.05
CA ALA A 190 22.10 -10.03 33.37
C ALA A 190 23.02 -11.25 33.54
N GLU A 191 23.13 -12.08 32.51
CA GLU A 191 24.03 -13.24 32.48
C GLU A 191 25.52 -12.84 32.53
N LYS A 192 25.87 -11.64 32.03
CA LYS A 192 27.24 -11.09 32.10
C LYS A 192 27.65 -10.63 33.50
N GLY A 193 26.80 -10.77 34.52
CA GLY A 193 27.14 -10.44 35.91
C GLY A 193 27.15 -8.94 36.22
N ILE A 194 26.40 -8.14 35.46
CA ILE A 194 26.20 -6.70 35.73
C ILE A 194 25.43 -6.54 37.06
N SER A 195 25.66 -5.43 37.76
CA SER A 195 25.00 -5.13 39.03
C SER A 195 23.46 -5.19 38.91
N ALA A 196 22.80 -5.74 39.94
CA ALA A 196 21.35 -5.95 39.93
C ALA A 196 20.56 -4.63 39.74
N SER A 197 21.06 -3.51 40.27
CA SER A 197 20.47 -2.19 40.09
C SER A 197 20.54 -1.72 38.63
N MET A 198 21.67 -1.91 37.96
CA MET A 198 21.84 -1.52 36.56
C MET A 198 20.98 -2.39 35.64
N ILE A 199 20.86 -3.69 35.92
CA ILE A 199 19.91 -4.56 35.20
C ILE A 199 18.46 -4.10 35.36
N GLY A 200 18.09 -3.65 36.57
CA GLY A 200 16.78 -3.03 36.80
C GLY A 200 16.54 -1.81 35.91
N VAL A 201 17.54 -0.93 35.78
CA VAL A 201 17.48 0.27 34.91
C VAL A 201 17.35 -0.12 33.43
N VAL A 202 18.17 -1.08 32.96
CA VAL A 202 18.11 -1.57 31.58
C VAL A 202 16.73 -2.17 31.28
N ARG A 203 16.22 -3.05 32.14
CA ARG A 203 14.88 -3.64 31.99
C ARG A 203 13.79 -2.57 31.98
N GLY A 204 13.83 -1.61 32.90
CA GLY A 204 12.87 -0.51 32.95
C GLY A 204 12.87 0.33 31.68
N TYR A 205 14.06 0.63 31.15
CA TYR A 205 14.22 1.36 29.90
C TYR A 205 13.61 0.61 28.70
N PHE A 206 13.84 -0.71 28.60
CA PHE A 206 13.27 -1.54 27.55
C PHE A 206 11.75 -1.68 27.69
N ILE A 207 11.22 -1.85 28.91
CA ILE A 207 9.77 -1.88 29.17
C ILE A 207 9.11 -0.57 28.70
N ILE A 208 9.69 0.58 29.04
CA ILE A 208 9.17 1.89 28.60
C ILE A 208 9.23 2.01 27.07
N SER A 209 10.34 1.55 26.46
CA SER A 209 10.51 1.58 25.00
C SER A 209 9.46 0.73 24.28
N VAL A 210 9.18 -0.48 24.78
CA VAL A 210 8.14 -1.37 24.25
C VAL A 210 6.76 -0.78 24.45
N LEU A 211 6.45 -0.28 25.65
CA LEU A 211 5.14 0.28 25.96
C LEU A 211 4.83 1.49 25.07
N THR A 212 5.77 2.43 24.97
CA THR A 212 5.57 3.70 24.26
C THR A 212 5.71 3.56 22.74
N GLY A 213 6.82 3.01 22.26
CA GLY A 213 7.12 2.90 20.83
C GLY A 213 6.48 1.69 20.15
N GLY A 214 6.51 0.53 20.83
CA GLY A 214 5.95 -0.70 20.30
C GLY A 214 4.44 -0.75 20.41
N ILE A 215 3.91 -0.95 21.62
CA ILE A 215 2.48 -1.18 21.86
C ILE A 215 1.66 0.07 21.52
N LEU A 216 1.91 1.20 22.19
CA LEU A 216 1.14 2.42 21.96
C LEU A 216 1.45 3.03 20.59
N GLY A 217 2.73 3.05 20.20
CA GLY A 217 3.15 3.62 18.93
C GLY A 217 2.60 2.90 17.71
N LEU A 218 2.77 1.57 17.62
CA LEU A 218 2.25 0.80 16.49
C LEU A 218 0.72 0.73 16.50
N SER A 219 0.08 0.65 17.68
CA SER A 219 -1.40 0.65 17.74
C SER A 219 -1.99 1.96 17.26
N LEU A 220 -1.40 3.11 17.62
CA LEU A 220 -1.81 4.41 17.11
C LEU A 220 -1.58 4.54 15.60
N ALA A 221 -0.42 4.10 15.12
CA ALA A 221 -0.12 4.10 13.68
C ALA A 221 -1.14 3.26 12.90
N ASN A 222 -1.45 2.06 13.39
CA ASN A 222 -2.43 1.18 12.77
C ASN A 222 -3.85 1.77 12.84
N ALA A 223 -4.25 2.35 13.97
CA ALA A 223 -5.56 2.96 14.11
C ALA A 223 -5.78 4.08 13.09
N ILE A 224 -4.81 4.98 12.94
CA ILE A 224 -4.92 6.10 11.97
C ILE A 224 -4.81 5.61 10.54
N PHE A 225 -3.95 4.62 10.28
CA PHE A 225 -3.86 4.01 8.95
C PHE A 225 -5.19 3.38 8.53
N VAL A 226 -5.86 2.64 9.43
CA VAL A 226 -7.17 2.03 9.19
C VAL A 226 -8.24 3.10 9.01
N ASP A 227 -8.29 4.10 9.89
CA ASP A 227 -9.27 5.20 9.81
C ASP A 227 -9.21 5.89 8.44
N GLU A 228 -8.01 6.25 7.98
CA GLU A 228 -7.80 6.86 6.67
C GLU A 228 -8.21 5.93 5.52
N MET A 229 -7.92 4.63 5.61
CA MET A 229 -8.35 3.66 4.59
C MET A 229 -9.87 3.50 4.53
N THR A 230 -10.56 3.68 5.66
CA THR A 230 -12.02 3.57 5.73
C THR A 230 -12.77 4.86 5.38
N VAL A 231 -12.08 6.01 5.37
CA VAL A 231 -12.71 7.33 5.17
C VAL A 231 -13.51 7.40 3.87
N ASP A 232 -13.01 6.83 2.77
CA ASP A 232 -13.71 6.81 1.48
C ASP A 232 -15.01 5.99 1.53
N ASN A 233 -14.98 4.86 2.24
CA ASN A 233 -16.16 4.02 2.40
C ASN A 233 -17.21 4.74 3.25
N THR A 234 -16.77 5.38 4.34
CA THR A 234 -17.63 6.16 5.23
C THR A 234 -18.30 7.31 4.47
N LEU A 235 -17.55 8.11 3.72
CA LEU A 235 -18.08 9.23 2.92
C LEU A 235 -19.07 8.76 1.84
N THR A 236 -18.79 7.62 1.20
CA THR A 236 -19.70 7.04 0.19
C THR A 236 -21.02 6.62 0.83
N VAL A 237 -20.96 5.92 1.97
CA VAL A 237 -22.14 5.50 2.72
C VAL A 237 -22.95 6.70 3.22
N GLU A 238 -22.28 7.71 3.77
CA GLU A 238 -22.94 8.95 4.25
C GLU A 238 -23.71 9.64 3.12
N LYS A 239 -23.10 9.74 1.93
CA LYS A 239 -23.76 10.30 0.75
C LYS A 239 -24.98 9.49 0.32
N MET A 240 -24.87 8.16 0.26
CA MET A 240 -25.98 7.27 -0.09
C MET A 240 -27.15 7.39 0.90
N VAL A 241 -26.85 7.45 2.20
CA VAL A 241 -27.86 7.67 3.25
C VAL A 241 -28.52 9.04 3.10
N GLY A 242 -27.75 10.08 2.81
CA GLY A 242 -28.29 11.43 2.57
C GLY A 242 -29.15 11.53 1.31
N ASP A 243 -28.80 10.80 0.25
CA ASP A 243 -29.63 10.70 -0.96
C ASP A 243 -30.95 9.97 -0.67
N LEU A 244 -30.89 8.83 0.02
CA LEU A 244 -32.08 8.06 0.40
C LEU A 244 -33.01 8.84 1.32
N HIS A 245 -32.46 9.58 2.29
CA HIS A 245 -33.26 10.40 3.20
C HIS A 245 -33.98 11.55 2.46
N ARG A 246 -33.32 12.16 1.47
CA ARG A 246 -33.95 13.17 0.61
C ARG A 246 -35.08 12.58 -0.22
N GLU A 247 -34.89 11.39 -0.78
CA GLU A 247 -35.91 10.71 -1.58
C GLU A 247 -37.11 10.28 -0.72
N MET A 248 -36.87 9.72 0.46
CA MET A 248 -37.92 9.39 1.43
C MET A 248 -38.73 10.64 1.83
N ASN A 249 -38.07 11.77 2.10
CA ASN A 249 -38.76 13.01 2.45
C ASN A 249 -39.58 13.57 1.27
N ARG A 250 -39.10 13.43 0.03
CA ARG A 250 -39.87 13.79 -1.18
C ARG A 250 -41.11 12.93 -1.33
N LEU A 251 -40.98 11.60 -1.17
CA LEU A 251 -42.12 10.67 -1.24
C LEU A 251 -43.15 10.94 -0.14
N HIS A 252 -42.70 11.16 1.11
CA HIS A 252 -43.59 11.53 2.21
C HIS A 252 -44.32 12.85 1.95
N ALA A 253 -43.63 13.86 1.40
CA ALA A 253 -44.26 15.13 1.05
C ALA A 253 -45.31 14.96 -0.07
N ALA A 254 -45.00 14.20 -1.11
CA ALA A 254 -45.93 13.91 -2.20
C ALA A 254 -47.18 13.15 -1.71
N MET A 255 -47.01 12.11 -0.88
CA MET A 255 -48.14 11.39 -0.29
C MET A 255 -49.02 12.28 0.60
N ARG A 256 -48.41 13.17 1.41
CA ARG A 256 -49.19 14.14 2.20
C ARG A 256 -50.00 15.07 1.31
N GLN A 257 -49.39 15.59 0.25
CA GLN A 257 -50.06 16.48 -0.69
C GLN A 257 -51.24 15.78 -1.39
N GLU A 258 -51.05 14.52 -1.81
CA GLU A 258 -52.10 13.70 -2.41
C GLU A 258 -53.24 13.42 -1.41
N GLN A 259 -52.90 13.08 -0.15
CA GLN A 259 -53.91 12.93 0.91
C GLN A 259 -54.68 14.24 1.17
N THR A 260 -54.00 15.39 1.26
CA THR A 260 -54.67 16.68 1.48
C THR A 260 -55.60 17.03 0.32
N ALA A 261 -55.16 16.84 -0.93
CA ALA A 261 -56.00 17.06 -2.11
C ALA A 261 -57.23 16.14 -2.12
N ALA A 262 -57.06 14.86 -1.78
CA ALA A 262 -58.18 13.92 -1.69
C ALA A 262 -59.19 14.33 -0.59
N TRP A 263 -58.72 14.80 0.57
CA TRP A 263 -59.57 15.31 1.65
C TRP A 263 -60.34 16.57 1.24
N GLU A 264 -59.70 17.53 0.57
CA GLU A 264 -60.35 18.73 0.06
C GLU A 264 -61.43 18.40 -0.96
N GLN A 265 -61.15 17.46 -1.87
CA GLN A 265 -62.09 17.00 -2.88
C GLN A 265 -63.31 16.30 -2.25
N LEU A 266 -63.09 15.44 -1.25
CA LEU A 266 -64.16 14.80 -0.49
C LEU A 266 -65.03 15.82 0.26
N GLN A 267 -64.43 16.85 0.88
CA GLN A 267 -65.20 17.92 1.54
C GLN A 267 -66.04 18.73 0.54
N ALA A 268 -65.50 19.02 -0.65
CA ALA A 268 -66.24 19.71 -1.69
C ALA A 268 -67.45 18.90 -2.19
N GLU A 269 -67.29 17.58 -2.36
CA GLU A 269 -68.40 16.69 -2.71
C GLU A 269 -69.45 16.60 -1.59
N LEU A 270 -69.02 16.45 -0.33
CA LEU A 270 -69.94 16.42 0.81
C LEU A 270 -70.76 17.71 0.91
N LYS A 271 -70.14 18.88 0.72
CA LYS A 271 -70.86 20.17 0.68
C LYS A 271 -71.89 20.21 -0.46
N ARG A 272 -71.52 19.79 -1.66
CA ARG A 272 -72.47 19.71 -2.80
C ARG A 272 -73.66 18.80 -2.49
N VAL A 273 -73.42 17.62 -1.90
CA VAL A 273 -74.49 16.69 -1.53
C VAL A 273 -75.40 17.30 -0.45
N GLN A 274 -74.84 17.99 0.54
CA GLN A 274 -75.62 18.70 1.56
C GLN A 274 -76.50 19.80 0.95
N GLU A 275 -75.96 20.63 0.06
CA GLU A 275 -76.72 21.67 -0.65
C GLU A 275 -77.87 21.09 -1.50
N LEU A 276 -77.63 19.96 -2.18
CA LEU A 276 -78.67 19.26 -2.95
C LEU A 276 -79.76 18.71 -2.03
N MET A 277 -79.40 18.15 -0.87
CA MET A 277 -80.38 17.67 0.11
C MET A 277 -81.21 18.80 0.72
N GLU A 278 -80.63 19.96 0.99
CA GLU A 278 -81.37 21.14 1.47
C GLU A 278 -82.36 21.65 0.41
N LYS A 279 -81.95 21.76 -0.86
CA LYS A 279 -82.84 22.13 -1.96
C LYS A 279 -84.02 21.16 -2.11
N MET A 280 -83.78 19.85 -1.95
CA MET A 280 -84.86 18.84 -1.99
C MET A 280 -85.80 18.91 -0.79
N LYS A 281 -85.32 19.31 0.40
CA LYS A 281 -86.17 19.52 1.58
C LYS A 281 -87.00 20.81 1.47
N GLY A 282 -86.45 21.88 0.89
CA GLY A 282 -87.16 23.15 0.69
C GLY A 282 -88.23 23.13 -0.41
N GLY A 283 -88.16 22.20 -1.36
CA GLY A 283 -89.13 22.05 -2.46
C GLY A 283 -90.36 21.18 -2.17
N ARG A 284 -90.58 20.76 -0.91
CA ARG A 284 -91.77 19.96 -0.49
C ARG A 284 -92.74 20.73 0.42
N GLY A 285 -92.62 22.06 0.50
CA GLY A 285 -93.56 22.94 1.20
C GLY A 285 -94.66 23.45 0.28
#